data_AF-A0A950TY69-F1
#
_entry.id   AF-A0A950TY69-F1
#
_cell.length_a   1.000
_cell.length_b   1.000
_cell.length_c   1.000
_cell.angle_alpha   90.00
_cell.angle_beta   90.00
_cell.angle_gamma   90.00
#
_symmetry.space_group_name_H-M   'P 1'
#
loop_
_entity.id
_entity.type
_entity.pdbx_description
1 polymer ?
#
loop_
_entity_poly.entity_id
_entity_poly.type
_entity_poly.pdbx_seq_one_letter_code
_entity_poly.pdbx_strand_id
1 'polypeptide(L)'
;MNSVATSLAPELIAENLRRVREQIASAALSAGRKPEEITLVAVSKTKPIEAVRAALQAGQAVFGENRVQEAAGKFPALRKDHQFHLHIIGGLQTNKARDAV
;
A
#
# COMPACT_ATOMS: atom_id res chain seq x y z
N MET A 1 -28.78 20.06 -9.88
CA MET A 1 -29.03 18.66 -9.54
C MET A 1 -27.73 18.10 -8.98
N ASN A 2 -27.63 18.14 -7.65
CA ASN A 2 -26.49 17.65 -6.89
C ASN A 2 -26.48 16.12 -6.86
N SER A 3 -25.30 15.58 -6.54
CA SER A 3 -25.04 14.20 -6.11
C SER A 3 -24.64 13.22 -7.21
N VAL A 4 -23.34 13.22 -7.55
CA VAL A 4 -22.65 11.97 -7.87
C VAL A 4 -21.78 11.67 -6.65
N ALA A 5 -22.12 10.56 -6.00
CA ALA A 5 -21.69 10.17 -4.67
C ALA A 5 -20.15 10.10 -4.53
N THR A 6 -19.61 10.86 -3.57
CA THR A 6 -18.24 10.75 -3.04
C THR A 6 -18.12 9.58 -2.05
N SER A 7 -18.81 8.45 -2.26
CA SER A 7 -18.75 7.30 -1.35
C SER A 7 -18.69 5.96 -2.09
N LEU A 8 -17.53 5.69 -2.71
CA LEU A 8 -17.11 4.40 -3.30
C LEU A 8 -15.60 4.12 -3.05
N ALA A 9 -15.00 4.79 -2.05
CA ALA A 9 -13.54 4.85 -1.90
C ALA A 9 -12.86 3.46 -1.73
N PRO A 10 -13.42 2.48 -0.99
CA PRO A 10 -12.82 1.16 -0.85
C PRO A 10 -12.87 0.30 -2.11
N GLU A 11 -14.01 0.28 -2.80
CA GLU A 11 -14.23 -0.51 -4.02
C GLU A 11 -13.32 -0.02 -5.15
N LEU A 12 -13.13 1.31 -5.25
CA LEU A 12 -12.20 1.90 -6.20
C LEU A 12 -10.74 1.51 -5.90
N ILE A 13 -10.36 1.34 -4.62
CA ILE A 13 -9.01 0.89 -4.26
C ILE A 13 -8.81 -0.57 -4.69
N ALA A 14 -9.78 -1.44 -4.45
CA ALA A 14 -9.71 -2.84 -4.86
C ALA A 14 -9.59 -2.99 -6.38
N GLU A 15 -10.41 -2.25 -7.12
CA GLU A 15 -10.40 -2.25 -8.59
C GLU A 15 -9.07 -1.69 -9.15
N ASN A 16 -8.56 -0.61 -8.58
CA ASN A 16 -7.26 -0.06 -8.96
C ASN A 16 -6.12 -1.05 -8.69
N LEU A 17 -6.14 -1.76 -7.55
CA LEU A 17 -5.16 -2.79 -7.24
C LEU A 17 -5.22 -3.94 -8.24
N ARG A 18 -6.42 -4.41 -8.60
CA ARG A 18 -6.61 -5.44 -9.63
C ARG A 18 -6.00 -5.01 -10.96
N ARG A 19 -6.34 -3.80 -11.43
CA ARG A 19 -5.82 -3.24 -12.69
C ARG A 19 -4.29 -3.12 -12.70
N VAL A 20 -3.69 -2.66 -11.61
CA VAL A 20 -2.22 -2.55 -11.51
C VAL A 20 -1.56 -3.92 -11.48
N ARG A 21 -2.13 -4.91 -10.79
CA ARG A 21 -1.62 -6.29 -10.79
C ARG A 21 -1.65 -6.92 -12.19
N GLU A 22 -2.71 -6.66 -12.96
CA GLU A 22 -2.81 -7.12 -14.36
C GLU A 22 -1.75 -6.48 -15.25
N GLN A 23 -1.51 -5.18 -15.09
CA GLN A 23 -0.44 -4.49 -15.82
C GLN A 23 0.94 -5.05 -15.47
N ILE A 24 1.20 -5.32 -14.19
CA ILE A 24 2.45 -5.96 -13.74
C ILE A 24 2.59 -7.35 -14.35
N ALA A 25 1.54 -8.17 -14.32
CA ALA A 25 1.57 -9.51 -14.89
C ALA A 25 1.86 -9.48 -16.39
N SER A 26 1.17 -8.61 -17.14
CA SER A 26 1.42 -8.44 -18.57
C SER A 26 2.87 -8.01 -18.84
N ALA A 27 3.38 -7.02 -18.10
CA ALA A 27 4.74 -6.53 -18.29
C ALA A 27 5.81 -7.59 -17.94
N ALA A 28 5.60 -8.35 -16.85
CA ALA A 28 6.51 -9.42 -16.45
C ALA A 28 6.58 -10.52 -17.51
N LEU A 29 5.43 -10.97 -18.02
CA LEU A 29 5.35 -11.98 -19.07
C LEU A 29 6.03 -11.51 -20.37
N SER A 30 5.78 -10.26 -20.78
CA SER A 30 6.46 -9.67 -21.95
C SER A 30 7.98 -9.57 -21.77
N ALA A 31 8.47 -9.45 -20.53
CA ALA A 31 9.88 -9.43 -20.21
C ALA A 31 10.48 -10.84 -19.97
N GLY A 32 9.72 -11.91 -20.18
CA GLY A 32 10.18 -13.28 -19.94
C GLY A 32 10.35 -13.64 -18.45
N ARG A 33 9.70 -12.90 -17.55
CA ARG A 33 9.74 -13.11 -16.11
C ARG A 33 8.40 -13.60 -15.58
N LYS A 34 8.42 -14.27 -14.43
CA LYS A 34 7.19 -14.65 -13.74
C LYS A 34 6.62 -13.45 -12.97
N PRO A 35 5.31 -13.16 -13.05
CA PRO A 35 4.68 -12.05 -12.32
C PRO A 35 4.99 -12.08 -10.81
N GLU A 36 5.11 -13.27 -10.22
CA GLU A 36 5.37 -13.48 -8.80
C GLU A 36 6.76 -13.00 -8.36
N GLU A 37 7.69 -12.80 -9.30
CA GLU A 37 8.99 -12.22 -9.02
C GLU A 37 8.94 -10.69 -8.80
N ILE A 38 7.79 -10.06 -9.09
CA ILE A 38 7.59 -8.61 -8.96
C ILE A 38 6.70 -8.33 -7.75
N THR A 39 7.26 -7.62 -6.77
CA THR A 39 6.49 -7.18 -5.60
C THR A 39 5.85 -5.81 -5.86
N LEU A 40 4.51 -5.75 -5.84
CA LEU A 40 3.78 -4.49 -5.80
C LEU A 40 3.87 -3.86 -4.41
N VAL A 41 4.53 -2.72 -4.30
CA VAL A 41 4.59 -1.92 -3.06
C VAL A 41 3.61 -0.75 -3.16
N ALA A 42 2.56 -0.76 -2.35
CA ALA A 42 1.56 0.31 -2.34
C ALA A 42 2.02 1.48 -1.47
N VAL A 43 2.27 2.65 -2.08
CA VAL A 43 2.72 3.84 -1.36
C VAL A 43 1.53 4.53 -0.67
N SER A 44 1.51 4.48 0.66
CA SER A 44 0.38 4.96 1.50
C SER A 44 0.63 6.31 2.18
N LYS A 45 1.75 6.98 1.85
CA LYS A 45 2.04 8.34 2.37
C LYS A 45 0.85 9.26 2.16
N THR A 46 0.56 10.08 3.16
CA THR A 46 -0.59 11.01 3.19
C THR A 46 -1.99 10.40 3.02
N LYS A 47 -2.13 9.07 2.90
CA LYS A 47 -3.43 8.39 2.85
C LYS A 47 -3.98 8.11 4.26
N PRO A 48 -5.31 8.16 4.43
CA PRO A 48 -5.96 7.84 5.69
C PRO A 48 -5.93 6.33 5.96
N ILE A 49 -6.12 5.93 7.23
CA ILE A 49 -6.01 4.53 7.66
C ILE A 49 -7.06 3.63 7.00
N GLU A 50 -8.24 4.18 6.68
CA GLU A 50 -9.34 3.51 6.01
C GLU A 50 -8.95 3.07 4.59
N ALA A 51 -8.15 3.88 3.89
CA ALA A 51 -7.64 3.52 2.57
C ALA A 51 -6.63 2.37 2.65
N VAL A 52 -5.78 2.35 3.67
CA VAL A 52 -4.85 1.24 3.93
C VAL A 52 -5.62 -0.03 4.29
N ARG A 53 -6.67 0.09 5.11
CA ARG A 53 -7.55 -1.04 5.46
C ARG A 53 -8.27 -1.61 4.23
N ALA A 54 -8.80 -0.75 3.36
CA ALA A 54 -9.41 -1.19 2.10
C ALA A 54 -8.40 -1.92 1.20
N ALA A 55 -7.17 -1.43 1.11
CA ALA A 55 -6.10 -2.09 0.37
C ALA A 55 -5.73 -3.45 0.98
N LEU A 56 -5.62 -3.55 2.31
CA LEU A 56 -5.41 -4.82 3.03
C LEU A 56 -6.53 -5.83 2.74
N GLN A 57 -7.79 -5.40 2.79
CA GLN A 57 -8.95 -6.24 2.46
C GLN A 57 -8.95 -6.70 1.00
N ALA A 58 -8.41 -5.90 0.08
CA ALA A 58 -8.17 -6.27 -1.32
C ALA A 58 -6.90 -7.12 -1.53
N GLY A 59 -6.30 -7.62 -0.45
CA GLY A 59 -5.14 -8.52 -0.46
C GLY A 59 -3.81 -7.82 -0.69
N GLN A 60 -3.72 -6.49 -0.53
CA GLN A 60 -2.43 -5.80 -0.56
C GLN A 60 -1.67 -6.03 0.74
N ALA A 61 -0.45 -6.57 0.65
CA ALA A 61 0.34 -6.95 1.82
C ALA A 61 1.66 -6.20 1.95
N VAL A 62 2.07 -5.38 0.98
CA VAL A 62 3.33 -4.63 1.04
C VAL A 62 3.06 -3.14 0.84
N PHE A 63 3.46 -2.32 1.82
CA PHE A 63 3.22 -0.89 1.84
C PHE A 63 4.52 -0.10 1.90
N GLY A 64 4.50 1.10 1.33
CA GLY A 64 5.62 2.06 1.36
C GLY A 64 5.23 3.35 2.06
N GLU A 65 6.03 3.79 3.04
CA GLU A 65 5.88 5.06 3.73
C GLU A 65 7.13 5.93 3.59
N ASN A 66 6.93 7.24 3.53
CA ASN A 66 8.05 8.19 3.40
C ASN A 66 8.69 8.53 4.74
N ARG A 67 7.95 8.42 5.84
CA ARG A 67 8.39 8.87 7.17
C ARG A 67 8.03 7.84 8.22
N VAL A 68 8.99 7.55 9.09
CA VAL A 68 8.84 6.57 10.18
C VAL A 68 7.76 6.99 11.18
N GLN A 69 7.60 8.28 11.42
CA GLN A 69 6.59 8.80 12.35
C GLN A 69 5.16 8.59 11.83
N GLU A 70 4.94 8.77 10.52
CA GLU A 70 3.65 8.47 9.89
C GLU A 70 3.35 6.97 9.97
N ALA A 71 4.37 6.13 9.75
CA ALA A 71 4.27 4.69 9.92
C ALA A 71 3.89 4.30 11.37
N ALA A 72 4.58 4.86 12.36
CA ALA A 72 4.39 4.59 13.77
C ALA A 72 2.98 4.99 14.28
N GLY A 73 2.37 6.03 13.71
CA GLY A 73 1.02 6.44 14.07
C GLY A 73 -0.09 5.54 13.50
N LYS A 74 0.05 5.08 12.24
CA LYS A 74 -1.05 4.40 11.51
C LYS A 74 -1.04 2.88 11.66
N PHE A 75 0.14 2.27 11.56
CA PHE A 75 0.25 0.83 11.33
C PHE A 75 0.15 -0.08 12.57
N PRO A 76 0.47 0.36 13.81
CA PRO A 76 0.29 -0.50 14.99
C PRO A 76 -1.15 -0.98 15.20
N ALA A 77 -2.14 -0.15 14.87
CA ALA A 77 -3.56 -0.53 14.95
C ALA A 77 -3.92 -1.61 13.92
N LEU A 78 -3.33 -1.55 12.72
CA LEU A 78 -3.60 -2.50 11.64
C LEU A 78 -2.90 -3.85 11.85
N ARG A 79 -1.75 -3.87 12.52
CA ARG A 79 -1.00 -5.11 12.81
C ARG A 79 -1.72 -6.09 13.74
N LYS A 80 -2.76 -5.63 14.45
CA LYS A 80 -3.57 -6.51 15.30
C LYS A 80 -4.39 -7.50 14.48
N ASP A 81 -4.85 -7.08 13.31
CA ASP A 81 -5.81 -7.84 12.49
C ASP A 81 -5.21 -8.31 11.15
N HIS A 82 -4.01 -7.83 10.79
CA HIS A 82 -3.42 -8.07 9.48
C HIS A 82 -1.91 -8.30 9.53
N GLN A 83 -1.43 -9.22 8.69
CA GLN A 83 0.00 -9.40 8.40
C GLN A 83 0.36 -8.66 7.11
N PHE A 84 1.39 -7.80 7.17
CA PHE A 84 1.89 -7.04 6.02
C PHE A 84 3.33 -6.59 6.26
N HIS A 85 4.02 -6.25 5.17
CA HIS A 85 5.34 -5.66 5.16
C HIS A 85 5.25 -4.15 4.95
N LEU A 86 6.11 -3.40 5.65
CA LEU A 86 6.19 -1.95 5.53
C LEU A 86 7.61 -1.54 5.18
N HIS A 87 7.78 -0.82 4.09
CA HIS A 87 9.07 -0.29 3.63
C HIS A 87 9.12 1.21 3.86
N ILE A 88 10.20 1.69 4.46
CA ILE A 88 10.51 3.12 4.48
C ILE A 88 11.24 3.45 3.18
N ILE A 89 10.57 4.21 2.30
CA ILE A 89 11.06 4.58 0.96
C ILE A 89 11.46 6.05 0.85
N GLY A 90 11.30 6.81 1.93
CA GLY A 90 11.78 8.19 2.04
C GLY A 90 13.13 8.29 2.73
N GLY A 91 13.68 9.50 2.81
CA GLY A 91 14.94 9.75 3.51
C GLY A 91 14.84 9.39 5.00
N LEU A 92 15.74 8.51 5.46
CA LEU A 92 15.84 8.11 6.85
C LEU A 92 16.84 8.99 7.59
N GLN A 93 16.36 9.84 8.49
CA GLN A 93 17.23 10.61 9.37
C GLN A 93 17.91 9.68 10.39
N THR A 94 19.19 9.90 10.70
CA THR A 94 19.98 9.03 11.61
C THR A 94 19.31 8.83 12.96
N ASN A 95 18.73 9.90 13.53
CA ASN A 95 18.00 9.85 14.80
C ASN A 95 16.65 9.10 14.73
N LYS A 96 16.24 8.63 13.55
CA LYS A 96 15.02 7.86 13.29
C LYS A 96 15.29 6.44 12.83
N ALA A 97 16.55 6.02 12.73
CA ALA A 97 16.91 4.66 12.33
C ALA A 97 16.39 3.59 13.30
N ARG A 98 16.44 3.85 14.61
CA ARG A 98 15.93 2.91 15.64
C ARG A 98 14.41 2.71 15.56
N ASP A 99 13.68 3.74 15.14
CA ASP A 99 12.22 3.67 15.01
C ASP A 99 11.79 2.92 13.73
N ALA A 100 12.72 2.67 12.80
CA ALA A 100 12.46 2.06 11.50
C ALA A 100 12.74 0.55 11.44
N VAL A 101 13.28 -0.05 12.51
CA VAL A 101 13.65 -1.46 12.62
C VAL A 101 12.73 -2.24 13.55
#